data_AF-A0A2E2J6J5-F1
#
_entry.id   AF-A0A2E2J6J5-F1
#
_cell.length_a   1.000
_cell.length_b   1.000
_cell.length_c   1.000
_cell.angle_alpha   90.00
_cell.angle_beta   90.00
_cell.angle_gamma   90.00
#
_symmetry.space_group_name_H-M   'P 1'
#
loop_
_entity.id
_entity.type
_entity.pdbx_description
1 polymer ?
#
loop_
_entity_poly.entity_id
_entity_poly.type
_entity_poly.pdbx_seq_one_letter_code
_entity_poly.pdbx_strand_id
1 'polypeptide(L)' 'MTPTLTVLSRPDCELCEYLGLALQQHLQGRAALVWRDVDEREDWQRRYGLKIPVVLDANGLVVMSGTFDAARLPPALR' A
#
# COMPACT_ATOMS: atom_id res chain seq x y z
N MET A 1 16.18 6.50 -9.24
CA MET A 1 14.78 6.15 -9.56
C MET A 1 14.01 6.11 -8.26
N THR A 2 12.90 6.83 -8.17
CA THR A 2 12.05 6.81 -6.98
C THR A 2 11.27 5.49 -6.96
N PRO A 3 11.37 4.65 -5.90
CA PRO A 3 10.62 3.41 -5.82
C PRO A 3 9.11 3.68 -5.85
N THR A 4 8.35 2.76 -6.44
CA THR A 4 6.88 2.84 -6.48
C THR A 4 6.29 1.82 -5.53
N LEU A 5 5.35 2.26 -4.70
CA LEU A 5 4.53 1.38 -3.87
C LEU A 5 3.09 1.42 -4.37
N THR A 6 2.46 0.25 -4.46
CA THR A 6 1.06 0.12 -4.84
C THR A 6 0.21 -0.09 -3.60
N VAL A 7 -0.73 0.80 -3.33
CA VAL A 7 -1.73 0.67 -2.26
C VAL A 7 -2.97 0.04 -2.86
N LEU A 8 -3.22 -1.22 -2.52
CA LEU A 8 -4.46 -1.93 -2.83
C LEU A 8 -5.54 -1.49 -1.85
N SER A 9 -6.61 -0.91 -2.37
CA SER A 9 -7.75 -0.38 -1.63
C SER A 9 -9.07 -0.79 -2.28
N ARG A 10 -10.17 -0.28 -1.75
CA ARG A 10 -11.49 -0.25 -2.42
C ARG A 10 -12.07 1.17 -2.27
N PRO A 11 -13.04 1.56 -3.10
CA PRO A 11 -13.83 2.77 -2.87
C PRO A 11 -14.41 2.79 -1.45
N ASP A 12 -14.51 3.99 -0.87
CA ASP A 12 -15.11 4.22 0.45
C ASP A 12 -14.48 3.40 1.59
N CYS A 13 -13.15 3.24 1.55
CA CYS A 13 -12.38 2.55 2.57
C CYS A 13 -11.61 3.54 3.46
N GLU A 14 -12.22 3.97 4.57
CA GLU A 14 -11.58 4.90 5.53
C GLU A 14 -10.22 4.41 6.02
N LEU A 15 -10.10 3.11 6.35
CA LEU A 15 -8.84 2.51 6.78
C LEU A 15 -7.74 2.65 5.72
N CYS A 16 -8.11 2.54 4.44
CA CYS A 16 -7.19 2.68 3.32
C CYS A 16 -6.69 4.13 3.22
N GLU A 17 -7.59 5.10 3.36
CA GLU A 17 -7.25 6.53 3.36
C GLU A 17 -6.28 6.88 4.51
N TYR A 18 -6.56 6.40 5.74
CA TYR A 18 -5.68 6.62 6.89
C TYR A 18 -4.28 6.04 6.67
N LEU A 19 -4.18 4.81 6.16
CA LEU A 19 -2.89 4.19 5.86
C LEU A 19 -2.16 4.99 4.77
N GLY A 20 -2.85 5.37 3.70
CA GLY A 20 -2.26 6.10 2.57
C GLY A 20 -1.73 7.47 2.99
N LEU A 21 -2.48 8.20 3.82
CA LEU A 21 -2.05 9.49 4.36
C LEU A 21 -0.79 9.36 5.22
N ALA A 22 -0.78 8.39 6.15
CA ALA A 22 0.38 8.14 7.01
C ALA A 22 1.61 7.72 6.19
N LEU A 23 1.41 6.87 5.18
CA LEU A 23 2.44 6.43 4.25
C LEU A 23 3.01 7.61 3.46
N GLN A 24 2.16 8.47 2.90
CA GLN A 24 2.59 9.65 2.15
C GLN A 24 3.37 10.63 3.03
N GLN A 25 2.90 10.87 4.26
CA GLN A 25 3.58 11.73 5.22
C GLN A 25 4.95 11.18 5.63
N HIS A 26 5.07 9.87 5.85
CA HIS A 26 6.33 9.25 6.25
C HIS A 26 7.35 9.17 5.11
N LEU A 27 6.88 8.90 3.89
CA LEU A 27 7.77 8.77 2.73
C LEU A 27 8.34 10.12 2.29
N GLN A 28 7.60 11.23 2.45
CA GLN A 28 8.06 12.57 2.06
C GLN A 28 8.63 12.64 0.63
N GLY A 29 8.04 11.90 -0.32
CA GLY A 29 8.50 11.84 -1.72
C GLY A 29 9.65 10.85 -1.99
N ARG A 30 10.13 10.11 -0.97
CA ARG A 30 11.11 9.03 -1.13
C ARG A 30 10.57 7.84 -1.92
N ALA A 31 9.25 7.70 -2.04
CA ALA A 31 8.60 6.73 -2.91
C ALA A 31 7.35 7.35 -3.57
N ALA A 32 7.01 6.90 -4.77
CA ALA A 32 5.74 7.21 -5.42
C ALA A 32 4.66 6.26 -4.93
N LEU A 33 3.48 6.78 -4.59
CA LEU A 33 2.33 5.97 -4.20
C LEU A 33 1.34 5.87 -5.37
N VAL A 34 0.96 4.65 -5.71
CA VAL A 34 -0.04 4.35 -6.74
C VAL A 34 -1.20 3.63 -6.07
N TRP A 35 -2.39 4.18 -6.22
CA TRP A 35 -3.62 3.57 -5.71
C TRP A 35 -4.21 2.64 -6.76
N ARG A 36 -4.67 1.47 -6.32
CA ARG A 36 -5.32 0.47 -7.17
C ARG A 36 -6.47 -0.16 -6.42
N ASP A 37 -7.57 -0.38 -7.13
CA ASP A 37 -8.66 -1.15 -6.57
C ASP A 37 -8.27 -2.63 -6.53
N VAL A 38 -8.46 -3.28 -5.38
CA VAL A 38 -8.22 -4.72 -5.22
C VAL A 38 -9.13 -5.55 -6.12
N ASP A 39 -10.28 -5.00 -6.54
CA ASP A 39 -11.28 -5.65 -7.40
C ASP A 39 -10.97 -5.49 -8.91
N GLU A 40 -9.98 -4.66 -9.30
CA GLU A 40 -9.54 -4.54 -10.71
C GLU A 40 -8.96 -5.85 -11.27
N ARG A 41 -8.51 -6.76 -10.40
CA ARG A 41 -7.85 -8.01 -10.75
C ARG A 41 -8.32 -9.16 -9.88
N GLU A 42 -8.72 -10.26 -10.51
CA GLU A 42 -9.21 -11.45 -9.80
C GLU A 42 -8.17 -12.02 -8.82
N ASP A 43 -6.88 -12.00 -9.18
CA ASP A 43 -5.82 -12.50 -8.32
C ASP A 43 -5.59 -11.61 -7.09
N TRP A 44 -5.76 -10.29 -7.23
CA TRP A 44 -5.71 -9.35 -6.11
C TRP A 44 -6.92 -9.53 -5.19
N GLN A 45 -8.12 -9.57 -5.76
CA GLN A 45 -9.35 -9.78 -5.00
C GLN A 45 -9.28 -11.07 -4.17
N ARG A 46 -8.90 -12.20 -4.80
CA ARG A 46 -8.80 -13.49 -4.11
C ARG A 46 -7.76 -13.49 -2.99
N ARG A 47 -6.61 -12.80 -3.19
CA ARG A 47 -5.49 -12.85 -2.24
C ARG A 47 -5.60 -11.81 -1.12
N TYR A 48 -6.13 -10.63 -1.44
CA TYR A 48 -6.06 -9.43 -0.62
C TYR A 48 -7.41 -8.77 -0.34
N GLY A 49 -8.51 -9.19 -0.97
CA GLY A 49 -9.82 -8.54 -0.84
C GLY A 49 -10.29 -8.38 0.62
N LEU A 50 -9.97 -9.35 1.49
CA LEU A 50 -10.28 -9.30 2.93
C LEU A 50 -9.17 -8.71 3.82
N LYS A 51 -8.10 -8.21 3.22
CA LYS A 51 -6.89 -7.72 3.92
C LYS A 51 -6.56 -6.27 3.59
N ILE A 52 -7.37 -5.61 2.76
CA ILE A 52 -7.16 -4.22 2.43
C ILE A 52 -7.20 -3.33 3.68
N PRO A 53 -6.39 -2.26 3.73
CA PRO A 53 -5.40 -1.87 2.73
C PRO A 53 -4.16 -2.77 2.73
N VAL A 54 -3.60 -3.03 1.55
CA VAL A 54 -2.33 -3.76 1.37
C VAL A 54 -1.37 -2.92 0.55
N VAL A 55 -0.12 -2.79 0.99
CA VAL A 55 0.94 -2.09 0.26
C VAL A 55 1.87 -3.10 -0.38
N LEU A 56 2.05 -3.00 -1.68
CA LEU A 56 2.97 -3.80 -2.47
C LEU A 56 4.18 -2.97 -2.90
N ASP A 57 5.35 -3.60 -2.97
CA ASP A 57 6.52 -3.02 -3.62
C ASP A 57 6.44 -3.12 -5.17
N ALA A 58 7.47 -2.64 -5.85
CA ALA A 58 7.57 -2.71 -7.31
C ALA A 58 7.62 -4.14 -7.88
N ASN A 59 7.93 -5.15 -7.07
CA ASN A 59 7.95 -6.56 -7.44
C ASN A 59 6.62 -7.27 -7.10
N GLY A 60 5.64 -6.57 -6.53
CA GLY A 60 4.37 -7.14 -6.07
C GLY A 60 4.48 -7.88 -4.73
N LEU A 61 5.55 -7.70 -3.97
CA LEU A 61 5.72 -8.25 -2.64
C LEU A 61 5.00 -7.38 -1.61
N VAL A 62 4.34 -8.02 -0.64
CA VAL A 62 3.64 -7.33 0.44
C VAL A 62 4.65 -6.68 1.39
N VAL A 63 4.58 -5.36 1.50
CA VAL A 63 5.36 -4.56 2.45
C VAL A 63 4.60 -4.42 3.77
N MET A 64 3.31 -4.12 3.71
CA MET A 64 2.44 -4.00 4.88
C MET A 64 0.97 -4.23 4.53
N SER A 65 0.15 -4.47 5.55
CA SER A 65 -1.30 -4.60 5.44
C SER A 65 -1.98 -4.11 6.72
N GLY A 66 -3.16 -3.50 6.59
CA GLY A 66 -3.95 -2.98 7.72
C GLY A 66 -3.53 -1.56 8.12
N THR A 67 -3.05 -1.38 9.35
CA THR A 67 -2.63 -0.07 9.85
C THR A 67 -1.18 0.24 9.45
N PHE A 68 -0.87 1.53 9.30
CA PHE A 68 0.51 1.96 9.02
C PHE A 68 1.46 1.55 10.14
N ASP A 69 2.58 0.95 9.76
CA ASP A 69 3.67 0.53 10.65
C ASP A 69 5.01 0.79 9.95
N ALA A 70 5.69 1.86 10.37
CA ALA A 70 6.96 2.28 9.79
C ALA A 70 8.06 1.21 9.94
N ALA A 71 8.00 0.35 10.96
CA ALA A 71 9.01 -0.68 11.17
C ALA A 71 9.00 -1.77 10.07
N ARG A 72 7.84 -1.95 9.41
CA ARG A 72 7.66 -2.91 8.32
C ARG A 72 8.17 -2.40 6.97
N LEU A 73 8.47 -1.12 6.86
CA LEU A 73 9.04 -0.58 5.64
C LEU A 73 10.44 -1.17 5.39
N PRO A 74 10.83 -1.34 4.12
CA PRO A 74 12.20 -1.68 3.76
C PRO A 74 13.17 -0.66 4.37
N PRO A 75 14.42 -1.03 4.72
CA PRO A 75 15.40 -0.10 5.29
C PRO A 75 15.63 1.18 4.48
N ALA A 76 15.47 1.11 3.15
CA ALA A 76 15.59 2.27 2.27
C ALA A 76 14.44 3.29 2.38
N LEU A 77 13.30 2.88 2.97
CA LEU A 77 12.08 3.66 3.11
C LEU A 77 11.66 3.89 4.56
N ARG A 78 12.37 3.28 5.53
CA ARG A 78 12.26 3.56 6.96
C ARG A 78 12.80 4.95 7.27
#